data_AF-A0A1J1GY96-F1
#
_entry.id   AF-A0A1J1GY96-F1
#
_cell.length_a   1.000
_cell.length_b   1.000
_cell.length_c   1.000
_cell.angle_alpha   90.00
_cell.angle_beta   90.00
_cell.angle_gamma   90.00
#
_symmetry.space_group_name_H-M   'P 1'
#
loop_
_entity.id
_entity.type
_entity.pdbx_description
1 polymer ?
#
loop_
_entity_poly.entity_id
_entity_poly.type
_entity_poly.pdbx_seq_one_letter_code
_entity_poly.pdbx_strand_id
1 'polypeptide(L)'
;MPIKENEVYSEIIISTKASHKIQKYVVECIEKMKLGKVKIIGKQYAITKAFSVLEVLKEQVSQLEYYIKYNNLTVTGPDRRKLLEINIYVSLKN
;
A
#
# COMPACT_ATOMS: atom_id res chain seq x y z
N MET A 1 13.10 -7.20 3.01
CA MET A 1 13.94 -5.99 2.90
C MET A 1 13.87 -5.18 4.19
N PRO A 2 14.99 -4.73 4.76
CA PRO A 2 14.98 -3.69 5.79
C PRO A 2 14.61 -2.33 5.15
N ILE A 3 13.86 -1.51 5.88
CA ILE A 3 13.60 -0.11 5.50
C ILE A 3 14.94 0.62 5.52
N LYS A 4 15.44 1.04 4.36
CA LYS A 4 16.58 1.97 4.31
C LYS A 4 16.01 3.38 4.42
N GLU A 5 16.49 4.17 5.38
CA GLU A 5 15.97 5.51 5.72
C GLU A 5 15.98 6.52 4.54
N ASN A 6 16.65 6.21 3.43
CA ASN A 6 16.76 7.06 2.24
C ASN A 6 16.13 6.45 0.96
N GLU A 7 15.33 5.40 1.06
CA GLU A 7 14.65 4.85 -0.12
C GLU A 7 13.42 5.69 -0.50
N VAL A 8 13.41 6.18 -1.74
CA VAL A 8 12.29 6.92 -2.32
C VAL A 8 11.23 5.94 -2.80
N TYR A 9 10.00 6.11 -2.31
CA TYR A 9 8.85 5.31 -2.72
C TYR A 9 7.82 6.19 -3.44
N SER A 10 7.29 5.70 -4.55
CA SER A 10 6.06 6.26 -5.12
C SER A 10 4.87 5.86 -4.25
N GLU A 11 4.12 6.83 -3.74
CA GLU A 11 2.97 6.54 -2.88
C GLU A 11 1.68 6.33 -3.68
N ILE A 12 0.85 5.39 -3.21
CA ILE A 12 -0.51 5.15 -3.69
C ILE A 12 -1.44 5.06 -2.48
N ILE A 13 -2.40 5.97 -2.38
CA ILE A 13 -3.37 6.01 -1.28
C ILE A 13 -4.66 5.31 -1.71
N ILE A 14 -5.04 4.26 -0.97
CA ILE A 14 -6.26 3.50 -1.23
C ILE A 14 -7.48 4.26 -0.73
N SER A 15 -8.45 4.44 -1.63
CA SER A 15 -9.73 5.10 -1.34
C SER A 15 -10.85 4.08 -1.17
N THR A 16 -11.75 4.36 -0.25
CA THR A 16 -13.01 3.62 -0.05
C THR A 16 -14.08 3.95 -1.08
N LYS A 17 -13.87 4.96 -1.95
CA LYS A 17 -14.83 5.31 -3.01
C LYS A 17 -15.13 4.11 -3.90
N ALA A 18 -16.42 3.85 -4.15
CA ALA A 18 -16.88 2.74 -4.98
C ALA A 18 -16.37 2.82 -6.42
N SER A 19 -16.23 4.04 -6.96
CA SER A 19 -15.69 4.28 -8.31
C SER A 19 -14.21 3.88 -8.44
N HIS A 20 -13.47 3.78 -7.34
CA HIS A 20 -12.06 3.41 -7.37
C HIS A 20 -11.93 1.90 -7.19
N LYS A 21 -12.07 1.15 -8.29
CA LYS A 21 -11.97 -0.31 -8.28
C LYS A 21 -10.55 -0.78 -7.93
N ILE A 22 -10.41 -2.01 -7.41
CA ILE A 22 -9.12 -2.64 -7.08
C ILE A 22 -8.17 -2.61 -8.29
N GLN A 23 -8.69 -2.96 -9.48
CA GLN A 23 -7.88 -3.01 -10.71
C GLN A 23 -7.19 -1.69 -11.05
N LYS A 24 -7.81 -0.55 -10.73
CA LYS A 24 -7.19 0.77 -10.94
C LYS A 24 -5.87 0.88 -10.18
N TYR A 25 -5.88 0.47 -8.91
CA TYR A 25 -4.70 0.53 -8.04
C TYR A 25 -3.65 -0.51 -8.40
N VAL A 26 -4.07 -1.69 -8.88
CA VAL A 26 -3.16 -2.74 -9.38
C VAL A 26 -2.40 -2.23 -10.60
N VAL A 27 -3.10 -1.69 -11.60
CA VAL A 27 -2.46 -1.12 -12.80
C VAL A 27 -1.52 0.03 -12.43
N GLU A 28 -1.96 0.94 -11.57
CA GLU A 28 -1.12 2.04 -11.08
C GLU A 28 0.14 1.54 -10.34
N CYS A 29 0.01 0.51 -9.51
CA CYS A 29 1.14 -0.13 -8.84
C CYS A 29 2.14 -0.70 -9.84
N ILE A 30 1.67 -1.48 -10.82
CA ILE A 30 2.54 -2.12 -11.80
C ILE A 30 3.32 -1.07 -12.61
N GLU A 31 2.65 -0.02 -13.09
CA GLU A 31 3.32 1.05 -13.84
C GLU A 31 4.36 1.78 -13.00
N LYS A 32 4.05 2.11 -11.74
CA LYS A 32 5.02 2.76 -10.84
C LYS A 32 6.15 1.83 -10.42
N MET A 33 5.90 0.52 -10.30
CA MET A 33 6.92 -0.47 -9.97
C MET A 33 7.98 -0.64 -11.07
N LYS A 34 7.64 -0.37 -12.33
CA LYS A 34 8.63 -0.32 -13.43
C LYS A 34 9.65 0.80 -13.24
N LEU A 35 9.28 1.87 -12.53
CA LEU A 35 10.12 3.04 -12.31
C LEU A 35 10.88 2.97 -10.97
N GLY A 36 10.41 2.15 -10.02
CA GLY A 36 11.05 2.03 -8.71
C GLY A 36 10.13 1.39 -7.67
N LYS A 37 10.39 1.69 -6.40
CA LYS A 37 9.64 1.09 -5.29
C LYS A 37 8.31 1.81 -5.07
N VAL A 38 7.28 1.06 -4.67
CA VAL A 38 5.94 1.59 -4.44
C VAL A 38 5.50 1.34 -3.01
N LYS A 39 4.80 2.31 -2.42
CA LYS A 39 4.19 2.23 -1.10
C LYS A 39 2.69 2.40 -1.22
N ILE A 40 1.95 1.34 -0.95
CA ILE A 40 0.49 1.31 -0.91
C ILE A 40 0.05 1.63 0.52
N ILE A 41 -0.79 2.66 0.67
CA ILE A 41 -1.23 3.18 1.97
C ILE A 41 -2.72 2.91 2.14
N GLY A 42 -3.08 2.10 3.12
CA GLY A 42 -4.46 1.81 3.49
C GLY A 42 -4.78 2.37 4.87
N LYS A 43 -5.85 3.16 5.01
CA LYS A 43 -6.31 3.73 6.30
C LYS A 43 -7.70 3.24 6.66
N GLN A 44 -7.93 2.86 7.91
CA GLN A 44 -9.22 2.38 8.43
C GLN A 44 -9.92 1.38 7.48
N TYR A 45 -11.08 1.75 6.94
CA TYR A 45 -11.90 0.93 6.05
C TYR A 45 -11.27 0.68 4.67
N ALA A 46 -10.20 1.39 4.30
CA ALA A 46 -9.43 1.13 3.08
C ALA A 46 -8.37 0.01 3.26
N ILE A 47 -8.11 -0.44 4.49
CA ILE A 47 -7.10 -1.46 4.80
C ILE A 47 -7.38 -2.78 4.07
N THR A 48 -8.63 -3.26 4.13
CA THR A 48 -9.03 -4.50 3.44
C THR A 48 -8.79 -4.40 1.94
N LYS A 49 -9.14 -3.26 1.34
CA LYS A 49 -8.93 -3.00 -0.07
C LYS A 49 -7.45 -2.91 -0.46
N ALA A 50 -6.60 -2.37 0.42
CA ALA A 50 -5.15 -2.37 0.23
C ALA A 50 -4.58 -3.80 0.21
N PHE A 51 -5.06 -4.68 1.10
CA PHE A 51 -4.71 -6.10 1.05
C PHE A 51 -5.23 -6.79 -0.23
N SER A 52 -6.45 -6.49 -0.67
CA SER A 52 -6.95 -7.04 -1.94
C SER A 52 -6.09 -6.62 -3.14
N VAL A 53 -5.56 -5.39 -3.16
CA VAL A 53 -4.60 -4.96 -4.19
C VAL A 53 -3.32 -5.79 -4.12
N LEU A 54 -2.78 -6.02 -2.92
CA LEU A 54 -1.58 -6.84 -2.74
C LEU A 54 -1.79 -8.28 -3.22
N GLU A 55 -2.91 -8.93 -2.92
CA GLU A 55 -3.18 -10.30 -3.37
C GLU A 55 -3.21 -10.40 -4.90
N VAL A 56 -3.88 -9.46 -5.56
CA VAL A 56 -3.89 -9.42 -7.04
C VAL A 56 -2.48 -9.17 -7.61
N LEU A 57 -1.67 -8.33 -6.96
CA LEU A 57 -0.28 -8.11 -7.37
C LEU A 57 0.56 -9.39 -7.24
N LYS A 58 0.38 -10.18 -6.17
CA LYS A 58 1.09 -11.46 -6.00
C LYS A 58 0.76 -12.47 -7.11
N GLU A 59 -0.49 -12.45 -7.60
CA GLU A 59 -0.93 -13.30 -8.71
C GLU A 59 -0.37 -12.83 -10.06
N GLN A 60 -0.29 -11.51 -10.28
CA GLN A 60 0.07 -10.94 -11.58
C GLN A 60 1.57 -10.70 -11.76
N VAL A 61 2.34 -10.60 -10.67
CA VAL A 61 3.76 -10.23 -10.70
C VAL A 61 4.60 -11.34 -10.08
N SER A 62 5.21 -12.17 -10.93
CA SER A 62 5.95 -13.38 -10.54
C SER A 62 7.16 -13.12 -9.64
N GLN A 63 7.77 -11.93 -9.76
CA GLN A 63 8.95 -11.51 -9.00
C GLN A 63 8.62 -10.37 -8.04
N LEU A 64 7.47 -10.43 -7.38
CA LEU A 64 7.07 -9.43 -6.40
C LEU A 64 7.79 -9.62 -5.07
N GLU A 65 8.54 -8.62 -4.64
CA GLU A 65 8.97 -8.48 -3.26
C GLU A 65 8.01 -7.54 -2.52
N TYR A 66 7.67 -7.88 -1.28
CA TYR A 66 6.83 -7.03 -0.45
C TYR A 66 7.19 -7.08 1.03
N TYR A 67 6.85 -6.01 1.74
CA TYR A 67 6.81 -5.99 3.21
C TYR A 67 5.67 -5.10 3.70
N ILE A 68 5.14 -5.40 4.87
CA ILE A 68 3.98 -4.71 5.45
C ILE A 68 4.38 -4.10 6.78
N LYS A 69 4.06 -2.82 6.98
CA LYS A 69 4.20 -2.10 8.24
C LYS A 69 2.85 -1.64 8.74
N TYR A 70 2.52 -2.00 9.97
CA TYR A 70 1.32 -1.55 10.67
C TYR A 70 1.66 -0.30 11.48
N ASN A 71 0.93 0.78 11.22
CA ASN A 71 1.07 2.04 11.92
C ASN A 71 -0.22 2.31 12.71
N ASN A 72 -0.09 2.41 14.03
CA ASN A 72 -1.14 2.97 14.86
C ASN A 72 -0.99 4.50 14.84
N LEU A 73 -1.86 5.22 14.14
CA LEU A 73 -1.86 6.68 14.23
C LEU A 73 -2.39 7.05 15.62
N THR A 74 -1.54 7.69 16.41
CA THR A 74 -1.91 8.28 17.69
C THR A 74 -3.04 9.29 17.50
N VAL A 75 -4.07 9.17 18.33
CA VAL A 75 -5.25 10.03 18.27
C VAL A 75 -4.88 11.44 18.72
N THR A 76 -5.13 12.44 17.89
CA THR A 76 -4.85 13.86 18.20
C THR A 76 -6.11 14.67 18.57
N GLY A 77 -7.28 14.04 18.72
CA GLY A 77 -8.55 14.72 19.00
C GLY A 77 -9.42 14.06 20.08
N PRO A 78 -10.53 14.71 20.50
CA PRO A 78 -11.44 14.19 21.52
C PRO A 78 -12.16 12.89 21.11
N ASP A 79 -12.21 12.59 19.80
CA ASP A 79 -12.65 11.31 19.25
C ASP A 79 -11.52 10.28 19.36
N ARG A 80 -11.58 9.44 20.40
CA ARG A 80 -10.56 8.44 20.80
C ARG A 80 -10.33 7.29 19.80
N ARG A 81 -10.89 7.35 18.59
CA ARG A 81 -10.72 6.28 17.59
C ARG A 81 -9.30 6.29 17.03
N LYS A 82 -8.49 5.28 17.41
CA LYS A 82 -7.17 5.03 16.81
C LYS A 82 -7.34 4.86 15.30
N LEU A 83 -6.69 5.73 14.53
CA LEU A 83 -6.66 5.64 13.08
C LEU A 83 -5.65 4.54 12.70
N LEU A 84 -6.14 3.37 12.32
CA LEU A 84 -5.27 2.31 11.81
C LEU A 84 -4.78 2.67 10.41
N GLU A 85 -3.48 2.54 10.18
CA GLU A 85 -2.84 2.66 8.87
C GLU A 85 -1.98 1.42 8.62
N ILE A 86 -2.02 0.92 7.40
CA ILE A 86 -1.02 -0.03 6.91
C ILE A 86 -0.26 0.59 5.74
N ASN A 87 1.03 0.29 5.69
CA ASN A 87 1.89 0.59 4.56
C ASN A 87 2.41 -0.72 3.99
N ILE A 88 2.00 -1.03 2.76
CA ILE A 88 2.46 -2.20 2.01
C ILE A 88 3.47 -1.69 1.00
N TYR A 89 4.70 -2.10 1.15
CA TYR A 89 5.78 -1.69 0.27
C TYR A 89 6.05 -2.83 -0.69
N VAL A 90 6.11 -2.50 -1.98
CA VAL A 90 6.25 -3.48 -3.05
C VAL A 90 7.32 -3.02 -4.05
N SER A 91 8.05 -3.99 -4.59
CA SER A 91 9.04 -3.80 -5.65
C SER A 91 9.21 -5.06 -6.47
N LEU A 92 9.79 -4.94 -7.66
CA LEU A 92 10.29 -6.09 -8.40
C LEU A 92 11.56 -6.61 -7.73
N LYS A 93 11.72 -7.93 -7.73
CA LYS A 93 12.95 -8.59 -7.31
C LYS A 93 14.06 -8.22 -8.29
N ASN A 94 15.16 -7.70 -7.77
CA ASN A 94 16.37 -7.45 -8.55
C ASN A 94 17.07 -8.75 -8.95
#